data_AF-A0A2D7GH30-F1
#
_entry.id   AF-A0A2D7GH30-F1
#
_cell.length_a   1.000
_cell.length_b   1.000
_cell.length_c   1.000
_cell.angle_alpha   90.00
_cell.angle_beta   90.00
_cell.angle_gamma   90.00
#
_symmetry.space_group_name_H-M   'P 1'
#
loop_
_entity.id
_entity.type
_entity.pdbx_description
1 polymer ?
#
loop_
_entity_poly.entity_id
_entity_poly.type
_entity_poly.pdbx_seq_one_letter_code
_entity_poly.pdbx_strand_id
1 'polypeptide(L)'
;MKKNFIYTLICFLTLSCTTVLEGSYTWDEFIEERSANGDFFFAEATAPDGMVSFGSSNDSQWGANTMATRHCSENSGKICRITQTKALPRKGNLLGIF
;
A
#
# COMPACT_ATOMS: atom_id res chain seq x y z
N MET A 1 60.39 -19.39 3.43
CA MET A 1 59.57 -18.48 4.26
C MET A 1 58.89 -17.46 3.36
N LYS A 2 57.63 -17.13 3.70
CA LYS A 2 56.72 -16.09 3.16
C LYS A 2 56.10 -16.28 1.76
N LYS A 3 54.88 -16.84 1.84
CA LYS A 3 53.73 -16.78 0.93
C LYS A 3 53.37 -15.33 0.60
N ASN A 4 52.85 -15.07 -0.61
CA ASN A 4 51.86 -14.02 -0.86
C ASN A 4 50.96 -14.46 -2.02
N PHE A 5 49.90 -15.18 -1.67
CA PHE A 5 48.77 -15.47 -2.55
C PHE A 5 47.95 -14.18 -2.67
N ILE A 6 47.94 -13.56 -3.84
CA ILE A 6 47.03 -12.45 -4.14
C ILE A 6 45.67 -13.08 -4.43
N TYR A 7 44.83 -13.15 -3.41
CA TYR A 7 43.41 -13.46 -3.57
C TYR A 7 42.69 -12.17 -3.97
N THR A 8 42.51 -11.97 -5.28
CA THR A 8 41.61 -10.93 -5.79
C THR A 8 40.18 -11.35 -5.49
N LEU A 9 39.60 -10.77 -4.43
CA LEU A 9 38.20 -10.93 -4.06
C LEU A 9 37.34 -10.23 -5.14
N ILE A 10 36.81 -11.02 -6.08
CA ILE A 10 35.83 -10.54 -7.05
C ILE A 10 34.50 -10.37 -6.30
N CYS A 11 34.17 -9.14 -5.94
CA CYS A 11 32.83 -8.80 -5.47
C CYS A 11 31.83 -9.07 -6.59
N PHE A 12 31.05 -10.14 -6.46
CA PHE A 12 29.84 -10.35 -7.23
C PHE A 12 28.87 -9.21 -6.90
N LEU A 13 28.78 -8.21 -7.79
CA LEU A 13 27.63 -7.31 -7.81
C LEU A 13 26.41 -8.16 -8.14
N THR A 14 25.58 -8.44 -7.13
CA THR A 14 24.20 -8.82 -7.38
C THR A 14 23.53 -7.57 -7.94
N LEU A 15 23.42 -7.49 -9.26
CA LEU A 15 22.51 -6.58 -9.96
C LEU A 15 21.07 -6.97 -9.58
N SER A 16 20.67 -6.64 -8.35
CA SER A 16 19.26 -6.59 -7.99
C SER A 16 18.67 -5.45 -8.79
N CYS A 17 18.12 -5.79 -9.96
CA CYS A 17 17.24 -4.92 -10.73
C CYS A 17 15.99 -4.69 -9.87
N THR A 18 16.08 -3.75 -8.93
CA THR A 18 14.88 -3.18 -8.33
C THR A 18 14.31 -2.28 -9.42
N THR A 19 13.30 -2.76 -10.13
CA THR A 19 12.36 -1.88 -10.82
C THR A 19 11.71 -1.03 -9.74
N VAL A 20 12.38 0.04 -9.33
CA VAL A 20 11.76 1.10 -8.56
C VAL A 20 10.79 1.70 -9.56
N LEU A 21 9.51 1.32 -9.44
CA LEU A 21 8.44 2.11 -10.03
C LEU A 21 8.57 3.47 -9.35
N GLU A 22 9.30 4.39 -9.99
CA GLU A 22 9.40 5.79 -9.57
C GLU A 22 8.01 6.39 -9.73
N GLY A 23 7.23 6.30 -8.67
CA GLY A 23 5.91 6.87 -8.53
C GLY A 23 5.49 6.72 -7.09
N SER A 24 5.47 7.83 -6.34
CA SER A 24 4.78 7.85 -5.06
C SER A 24 3.29 7.72 -5.35
N TYR A 25 2.73 6.52 -5.21
CA TYR A 25 1.29 6.32 -5.35
C TYR A 25 0.61 6.95 -4.13
N THR A 26 -0.04 8.09 -4.35
CA THR A 26 -0.61 8.90 -3.29
C THR A 26 -1.99 8.39 -2.87
N TRP A 27 -2.43 8.76 -1.68
CA TRP A 27 -3.76 8.43 -1.17
C TRP A 27 -4.89 8.99 -2.07
N ASP A 28 -4.69 10.19 -2.62
CA ASP A 28 -5.68 10.80 -3.50
C ASP A 28 -5.76 10.09 -4.86
N GLU A 29 -4.62 9.71 -5.45
CA GLU A 29 -4.59 8.91 -6.68
C GLU A 29 -5.24 7.54 -6.47
N PHE A 30 -4.97 6.89 -5.34
CA PHE A 30 -5.63 5.64 -4.96
C PHE A 30 -7.14 5.79 -4.92
N ILE A 31 -7.65 6.82 -4.24
CA ILE A 31 -9.09 7.06 -4.14
C ILE A 31 -9.68 7.37 -5.52
N GLU A 32 -9.03 8.20 -6.32
CA GLU A 32 -9.50 8.57 -7.66
C GLU A 32 -9.64 7.32 -8.54
N GLU A 33 -8.59 6.49 -8.64
CA GLU A 33 -8.59 5.28 -9.45
C GLU A 33 -9.65 4.27 -8.99
N ARG A 34 -9.71 3.99 -7.69
CA ARG A 34 -10.63 2.99 -7.13
C ARG A 34 -12.07 3.46 -7.14
N SER A 35 -12.32 4.76 -6.96
CA SER A 35 -13.65 5.35 -7.10
C SER A 35 -14.15 5.36 -8.53
N ALA A 36 -13.27 5.50 -9.53
CA ALA A 36 -13.61 5.34 -10.95
C ALA A 36 -14.05 3.89 -11.24
N ASN A 37 -13.53 2.92 -10.49
CA ASN A 37 -13.93 1.51 -10.55
C ASN A 37 -15.18 1.17 -9.71
N GLY A 38 -15.78 2.17 -9.06
CA GLY A 38 -17.04 2.01 -8.33
C GLY A 38 -16.90 1.69 -6.84
N ASP A 39 -15.70 1.74 -6.26
CA ASP A 39 -15.54 1.59 -4.81
C ASP A 39 -16.03 2.85 -4.06
N PHE A 40 -16.57 2.66 -2.86
CA PHE A 40 -17.20 3.75 -2.10
C PHE A 40 -16.56 4.03 -0.74
N PHE A 41 -16.08 3.00 -0.06
CA PHE A 41 -15.44 3.15 1.23
C PHE A 41 -13.95 2.87 1.10
N PHE A 42 -13.15 3.73 1.72
CA PHE A 42 -11.70 3.72 1.66
C PHE A 42 -11.16 3.76 3.09
N ALA A 43 -10.08 3.03 3.32
CA ALA A 43 -9.39 3.00 4.59
C ALA A 43 -7.88 2.83 4.38
N GLU A 44 -7.09 3.51 5.19
CA GLU A 44 -5.65 3.34 5.27
C GLU A 44 -5.32 2.82 6.67
N ALA A 45 -4.49 1.79 6.75
CA ALA A 45 -3.92 1.31 7.99
C ALA A 45 -2.41 1.45 7.97
N THR A 46 -1.84 1.93 9.06
CA THR A 46 -0.40 2.14 9.19
C THR A 46 0.15 1.38 10.39
N ALA A 47 1.35 0.84 10.23
CA ALA A 47 2.10 0.19 11.29
C ALA A 47 2.53 1.21 12.36
N PRO A 48 2.78 0.78 13.61
CA PRO A 48 3.10 1.69 14.72
C PRO A 48 4.36 2.54 14.52
N ASP A 49 5.27 2.08 13.67
CA ASP A 49 6.52 2.75 13.31
C ASP A 49 6.41 3.62 12.05
N GLY A 50 5.24 3.66 11.41
CA GLY A 50 5.00 4.43 10.19
C GLY A 50 5.64 3.85 8.92
N MET A 51 6.34 2.71 9.02
CA MET A 51 7.13 2.19 7.89
C MET A 51 6.29 1.48 6.82
N VAL A 52 5.16 0.92 7.22
CA VAL A 52 4.24 0.22 6.31
C VAL A 52 2.89 0.87 6.46
N SER A 53 2.35 1.33 5.34
CA SER A 53 0.96 1.77 5.24
C SER A 53 0.27 1.01 4.11
N PHE A 54 -1.00 0.69 4.29
CA PHE A 54 -1.78 -0.03 3.31
C PHE A 54 -3.17 0.57 3.15
N GLY A 55 -3.47 1.01 1.93
CA GLY A 55 -4.78 1.49 1.50
C GLY A 55 -5.67 0.36 1.01
N SER A 56 -6.94 0.39 1.36
CA SER A 56 -7.95 -0.55 0.90
C SER A 56 -9.26 0.16 0.59
N SER A 57 -10.00 -0.40 -0.37
CA SER A 57 -11.33 0.05 -0.74
C SER A 57 -12.35 -1.10 -0.73
N ASN A 58 -13.63 -0.81 -0.51
CA ASN A 58 -14.70 -1.80 -0.45
C ASN A 58 -16.10 -1.17 -0.60
N ASP A 59 -17.12 -2.01 -0.79
CA ASP A 59 -18.55 -1.65 -0.74
C ASP A 59 -19.06 -1.33 0.66
N SER A 60 -18.28 -1.62 1.70
CA SER A 60 -18.58 -1.33 3.11
C SER A 60 -17.36 -0.77 3.87
N GLN A 61 -17.59 0.14 4.82
CA GLN A 61 -16.52 0.67 5.67
C GLN A 61 -15.81 -0.42 6.47
N TRP A 62 -16.56 -1.42 6.96
CA TRP A 62 -15.98 -2.53 7.72
C TRP A 62 -15.06 -3.40 6.86
N GLY A 63 -15.45 -3.68 5.62
CA GLY A 63 -14.61 -4.41 4.67
C GLY A 63 -13.32 -3.66 4.35
N ALA A 64 -13.41 -2.36 4.06
CA ALA A 64 -12.23 -1.52 3.80
C ALA A 64 -11.27 -1.51 5.01
N ASN A 65 -11.80 -1.29 6.22
CA ASN A 65 -10.98 -1.27 7.44
C ASN A 65 -10.31 -2.60 7.72
N THR A 66 -11.04 -3.71 7.56
CA THR A 66 -10.52 -5.05 7.86
C THR A 66 -9.44 -5.45 6.88
N MET A 67 -9.62 -5.17 5.59
CA MET A 67 -8.59 -5.47 4.56
C MET A 67 -7.35 -4.59 4.74
N ALA A 68 -7.53 -3.29 5.00
CA ALA A 68 -6.40 -2.38 5.25
C ALA A 68 -5.55 -2.84 6.45
N THR A 69 -6.19 -3.09 7.59
CA THR A 69 -5.49 -3.51 8.81
C THR A 69 -4.86 -4.89 8.67
N ARG A 70 -5.55 -5.84 8.04
CA ARG A 70 -5.02 -7.18 7.78
C ARG A 70 -3.76 -7.13 6.92
N HIS A 71 -3.81 -6.51 5.75
CA HIS A 71 -2.66 -6.47 4.84
C HIS A 71 -1.50 -5.65 5.38
N CYS A 72 -1.78 -4.54 6.07
CA CYS A 72 -0.72 -3.83 6.78
C CYS A 72 -0.06 -4.73 7.83
N SER A 73 -0.82 -5.51 8.59
CA SER A 73 -0.27 -6.38 9.63
C SER A 73 0.51 -7.56 9.05
N GLU A 74 0.02 -8.16 7.96
CA GLU A 74 0.70 -9.22 7.21
C GLU A 74 2.05 -8.73 6.64
N ASN A 75 2.11 -7.50 6.13
CA ASN A 75 3.32 -6.94 5.51
C ASN A 75 4.32 -6.37 6.52
N SER A 76 3.84 -5.87 7.66
CA SER A 76 4.70 -5.27 8.70
C SER A 76 5.11 -6.23 9.82
N GLY A 77 4.39 -7.34 9.98
CA GLY A 77 4.51 -8.22 11.15
C GLY A 77 4.05 -7.57 12.46
N LYS A 78 3.29 -6.48 12.40
CA LYS A 78 2.86 -5.67 13.56
C LYS A 78 1.34 -5.48 13.56
N ILE A 79 0.79 -5.09 14.71
CA ILE A 79 -0.62 -4.70 14.80
C ILE A 79 -0.78 -3.29 14.22
N CYS A 80 -1.30 -3.20 13.00
CA CYS A 80 -1.59 -1.91 12.37
C CYS A 80 -2.91 -1.30 12.86
N ARG A 81 -3.02 0.03 12.74
CA ARG A 81 -4.23 0.78 13.09
C ARG A 81 -4.71 1.60 11.91
N ILE A 82 -6.02 1.81 11.83
CA ILE A 82 -6.61 2.74 10.87
C ILE A 82 -6.13 4.15 11.17
N THR A 83 -5.54 4.80 10.17
CA THR A 83 -5.02 6.16 10.23
C THR A 83 -5.86 7.12 9.40
N GLN A 84 -6.44 6.63 8.30
CA GLN A 84 -7.34 7.42 7.46
C GLN A 84 -8.56 6.61 7.01
N THR A 85 -9.68 7.28 6.82
CA THR A 85 -10.88 6.72 6.17
C THR A 85 -11.52 7.77 5.26
N LYS A 86 -12.20 7.32 4.21
CA LYS A 86 -13.00 8.19 3.34
C LYS A 86 -14.20 7.40 2.83
N ALA A 87 -15.35 8.06 2.73
CA ALA A 87 -16.53 7.50 2.09
C ALA A 87 -16.96 8.45 0.97
N LEU A 88 -17.13 7.93 -0.24
CA LEU A 88 -17.66 8.66 -1.37
C LEU A 88 -19.14 8.32 -1.56
N PRO A 89 -19.98 9.30 -1.94
CA PRO A 89 -21.37 9.02 -2.25
C PRO A 89 -21.41 8.02 -3.41
N ARG A 90 -22.33 7.05 -3.31
CA ARG A 90 -22.57 6.17 -4.45
C ARG A 90 -22.96 7.04 -5.64
N LYS A 91 -22.32 6.86 -6.80
CA LYS A 91 -22.82 7.40 -8.07
C LYS A 91 -24.10 6.63 -8.44
N GLY A 92 -25.13 6.79 -7.62
CA GLY A 92 -26.50 6.47 -7.93
C GLY A 92 -27.08 7.67 -8.64
N ASN A 93 -27.42 7.46 -9.91
CA ASN A 93 -28.25 8.33 -10.74
C ASN A 93 -29.14 9.29 -9.92
N LEU A 94 -28.86 10.59 -10.04
CA LEU A 94 -29.88 11.63 -9.93
C LEU A 94 -30.87 11.43 -11.10
N LEU A 95 -31.62 10.32 -11.09
CA LEU A 95 -32.78 10.12 -11.95
C LEU A 95 -34.01 10.17 -11.04
N GLY A 96 -34.52 11.40 -10.92
CA GLY A 96 -35.95 11.69 -10.81
C GLY A 96 -36.63 11.23 -9.52
N ILE A 97 -36.58 12.05 -8.48
CA ILE A 97 -37.72 12.22 -7.58
C ILE A 97 -37.89 13.73 -7.34
N PHE A 98 -38.76 14.36 -8.14
CA PHE A 98 -39.71 15.41 -7.76
C PHE A 98 -40.89 15.34 -8.73
#